data_AF-A0A3M0WZL6-F1
#
_entry.id   AF-A0A3M0WZL6-F1
#
_cell.length_a   1.000
_cell.length_b   1.000
_cell.length_c   1.000
_cell.angle_alpha   90.00
_cell.angle_beta   90.00
_cell.angle_gamma   90.00
#
_symmetry.space_group_name_H-M   'P 1'
#
loop_
_entity.id
_entity.type
_entity.pdbx_description
1 polymer ?
#
loop_
_entity_poly.entity_id
_entity_poly.type
_entity_poly.pdbx_seq_one_letter_code
_entity_poly.pdbx_strand_id
1 'polypeptide(L)'
;PNTRYGVNVATIDINGDGIDEILTGQGQGGDSQIKVFDENGGLLINPFYALETSGAGVEVSASDLDGDGKDEIIAFTRDVFTLSNF
;
A
#
# COMPACT_ATOMS: atom_id res chain seq x y z
N PRO A 1 -21.95 -3.92 -9.80
CA PRO A 1 -20.97 -5.01 -9.65
C PRO A 1 -20.20 -4.87 -8.34
N ASN A 2 -20.35 -5.84 -7.41
CA ASN A 2 -19.59 -5.88 -6.14
C ASN A 2 -18.27 -6.62 -6.36
N THR A 3 -17.45 -6.15 -7.30
CA THR A 3 -16.17 -6.78 -7.57
C THR A 3 -15.19 -6.43 -6.46
N ARG A 4 -14.77 -7.45 -5.69
CA ARG A 4 -13.77 -7.31 -4.63
C ARG A 4 -12.46 -7.86 -5.18
N TYR A 5 -11.62 -7.00 -5.72
CA TYR A 5 -10.31 -7.35 -6.31
C TYR A 5 -9.27 -7.82 -5.27
N GLY A 6 -9.71 -8.31 -4.11
CA GLY A 6 -8.86 -8.55 -2.96
C GLY A 6 -8.29 -7.25 -2.36
N VAL A 7 -7.42 -7.43 -1.38
CA VAL A 7 -6.69 -6.34 -0.73
C VAL A 7 -5.28 -6.83 -0.39
N ASN A 8 -4.29 -6.01 -0.71
CA ASN A 8 -2.93 -6.15 -0.20
C ASN A 8 -2.81 -5.25 1.03
N VAL A 9 -2.16 -5.74 2.08
CA VAL A 9 -2.12 -5.07 3.38
C VAL A 9 -0.70 -5.06 3.94
N ALA A 10 -0.34 -3.93 4.54
CA ALA A 10 0.88 -3.73 5.32
C ALA A 10 0.55 -2.85 6.53
N THR A 11 1.50 -2.73 7.46
CA THR A 11 1.46 -1.72 8.52
C THR A 11 2.41 -0.57 8.18
N ILE A 12 2.18 0.61 8.76
CA ILE A 12 2.98 1.82 8.52
C ILE A 12 2.82 2.78 9.72
N ASP A 13 3.89 3.34 10.28
CA ASP A 13 3.78 4.54 11.13
C ASP A 13 3.98 5.80 10.27
N ILE A 14 2.91 6.27 9.64
CA ILE A 14 2.99 7.39 8.68
C ILE A 14 3.05 8.75 9.36
N ASN A 15 2.66 8.79 10.64
CA ASN A 15 2.49 10.04 11.38
C ASN A 15 3.63 10.29 12.39
N GLY A 16 4.35 9.23 12.79
CA GLY A 16 5.51 9.23 13.69
C GLY A 16 5.13 9.19 15.17
N ASP A 17 3.99 8.60 15.53
CA ASP A 17 3.54 8.51 16.93
C ASP A 17 3.90 7.18 17.60
N GLY A 18 4.51 6.26 16.86
CA GLY A 18 4.89 4.92 17.32
C GLY A 18 3.75 3.91 17.30
N ILE A 19 2.61 4.23 16.67
CA ILE A 19 1.48 3.33 16.46
C ILE A 19 1.31 3.08 14.96
N ASP A 20 1.56 1.83 14.56
CA ASP A 20 1.32 1.37 13.20
C ASP A 20 -0.15 1.53 12.76
N GLU A 21 -0.36 2.22 11.65
CA GLU A 21 -1.58 2.31 10.87
C GLU A 21 -1.73 1.19 9.84
N ILE A 22 -2.92 1.08 9.25
CA ILE A 22 -3.29 0.07 8.27
C ILE A 22 -3.14 0.64 6.86
N LEU A 23 -2.12 0.19 6.14
CA LEU A 23 -1.90 0.49 4.73
C LEU A 23 -2.58 -0.58 3.86
N THR A 24 -3.44 -0.15 2.95
CA THR A 24 -4.12 -1.05 2.01
C THR A 24 -3.88 -0.65 0.58
N GLY A 25 -3.62 -1.65 -0.26
CA GLY A 25 -3.58 -1.56 -1.72
C GLY A 25 -4.70 -2.40 -2.33
N GLN A 26 -5.36 -1.88 -3.36
CA GLN A 26 -6.34 -2.65 -4.11
C GLN A 26 -5.64 -3.80 -4.86
N GLY A 27 -6.13 -5.04 -4.70
CA GLY A 27 -5.50 -6.20 -5.36
C GLY A 27 -5.73 -6.24 -6.88
N GLN A 28 -5.23 -7.32 -7.50
CA GLN A 28 -5.20 -7.48 -8.96
C GLN A 28 -6.59 -7.33 -9.60
N GLY A 29 -6.65 -6.57 -10.70
CA GLY A 29 -7.90 -6.18 -11.35
C GLY A 29 -8.46 -4.84 -10.84
N GLY A 30 -7.90 -4.29 -9.77
CA GLY A 30 -8.21 -2.96 -9.25
C GLY A 30 -7.44 -1.82 -9.95
N ASP A 31 -7.87 -0.60 -9.69
CA ASP A 31 -7.31 0.64 -10.25
C ASP A 31 -6.09 1.15 -9.46
N SER A 32 -5.44 0.29 -8.66
CA SER A 32 -4.24 0.65 -7.88
C SER A 32 -4.48 1.71 -6.80
N GLN A 33 -5.68 1.72 -6.22
CA GLN A 33 -6.02 2.63 -5.12
C GLN A 33 -5.32 2.21 -3.81
N ILE A 34 -4.69 3.18 -3.16
CA ILE A 34 -4.12 3.07 -1.82
C ILE A 34 -5.00 3.81 -0.81
N LYS A 35 -5.16 3.23 0.38
CA LYS A 35 -5.78 3.88 1.55
C LYS A 35 -4.99 3.58 2.81
N VAL A 36 -4.94 4.55 3.70
CA VAL A 36 -4.37 4.41 5.05
C VAL A 36 -5.45 4.64 6.08
N PHE A 37 -5.59 3.71 7.01
CA PHE A 37 -6.55 3.80 8.10
C PHE A 37 -5.85 3.81 9.45
N ASP A 38 -6.39 4.56 10.40
CA ASP A 38 -5.99 4.48 11.80
C ASP A 38 -6.38 3.12 12.43
N GLU A 39 -5.94 2.88 13.67
CA GLU A 39 -6.19 1.65 14.42
C GLU A 39 -7.66 1.40 14.74
N ASN A 40 -8.50 2.44 14.64
CA ASN A 40 -9.95 2.39 14.84
C ASN A 40 -10.71 2.21 13.51
N GLY A 41 -10.01 2.12 12.38
CA GLY A 41 -10.58 1.98 11.03
C GLY A 41 -11.05 3.30 10.41
N GLY A 42 -10.70 4.45 11.00
CA GLY A 42 -10.89 5.77 10.42
C GLY A 42 -9.91 6.02 9.29
N LEU A 43 -10.35 6.69 8.22
CA LEU A 43 -9.49 7.02 7.08
C LEU A 43 -8.54 8.17 7.46
N LEU A 44 -7.23 7.90 7.52
CA LEU A 44 -6.22 8.86 7.95
C LEU A 44 -5.73 9.76 6.80
N ILE A 45 -5.59 9.17 5.61
CA ILE A 45 -5.12 9.87 4.40
C ILE A 45 -6.15 9.75 3.28
N ASN A 46 -6.34 10.84 2.53
CA ASN A 46 -7.18 10.82 1.33
C ASN A 46 -6.69 9.75 0.35
N PRO A 47 -7.56 8.82 -0.10
CA PRO A 47 -7.18 7.77 -1.04
C PRO A 47 -6.56 8.36 -2.30
N PHE A 48 -5.50 7.72 -2.77
CA PHE A 48 -4.82 8.09 -4.01
C PHE A 48 -4.54 6.84 -4.83
N TYR A 49 -4.20 7.05 -6.11
CA TYR A 49 -3.85 5.96 -7.02
C TYR A 49 -2.33 5.94 -7.18
N ALA A 50 -1.70 4.80 -6.94
CA ALA A 50 -0.26 4.67 -7.09
C ALA A 50 0.18 4.68 -8.56
N LEU A 51 -0.74 4.34 -9.47
CA LEU A 51 -0.50 4.13 -10.89
C LEU A 51 -1.66 4.70 -11.68
N GLU A 52 -1.38 5.19 -12.89
CA GLU A 52 -2.41 5.60 -13.85
C GLU A 52 -3.03 4.41 -14.61
N THR A 53 -2.51 3.19 -14.39
CA THR A 53 -2.97 1.97 -15.07
C THR A 53 -4.09 1.29 -14.30
N SER A 54 -5.25 1.17 -14.95
CA SER A 54 -6.38 0.40 -14.45
C SER A 54 -6.13 -1.11 -14.55
N GLY A 55 -6.64 -1.87 -13.58
CA GLY A 55 -6.60 -3.34 -13.58
C GLY A 55 -5.31 -3.97 -13.07
N ALA A 56 -4.24 -3.19 -12.87
CA ALA A 56 -2.96 -3.72 -12.38
C ALA A 56 -3.04 -4.17 -10.91
N GLY A 57 -3.85 -3.49 -10.10
CA GLY A 57 -3.73 -3.55 -8.65
C GLY A 57 -2.40 -2.97 -8.15
N VAL A 58 -2.23 -2.94 -6.83
CA VAL A 58 -1.01 -2.42 -6.20
C VAL A 58 -0.65 -3.25 -4.97
N GLU A 59 0.59 -3.71 -4.93
CA GLU A 59 1.21 -4.26 -3.73
C GLU A 59 1.83 -3.12 -2.92
N VAL A 60 1.81 -3.26 -1.60
CA VAL A 60 2.24 -2.21 -0.66
C VAL A 60 3.18 -2.78 0.40
N SER A 61 4.17 -1.99 0.78
CA SER A 61 5.01 -2.18 1.96
C SER A 61 5.38 -0.82 2.54
N ALA A 62 5.85 -0.78 3.78
CA ALA A 62 6.32 0.45 4.41
C ALA A 62 7.61 0.24 5.20
N SER A 63 8.41 1.30 5.30
CA SER A 63 9.63 1.36 6.12
C SER A 63 10.14 2.79 6.16
N ASP A 64 10.75 3.19 7.26
CA ASP A 64 11.59 4.39 7.36
C ASP A 64 12.83 4.24 6.44
N LEU A 65 12.84 4.99 5.33
CA LEU A 65 13.88 4.97 4.30
C LEU A 65 14.81 6.18 4.39
N ASP A 66 14.40 7.27 5.04
CA ASP A 66 15.19 8.50 5.15
C ASP A 66 15.73 8.79 6.57
N GLY A 67 15.32 8.00 7.56
CA GLY A 67 15.78 8.04 8.94
C GLY A 67 15.10 9.10 9.79
N ASP A 68 13.93 9.62 9.41
CA ASP A 68 13.19 10.63 10.17
C ASP A 68 12.29 10.06 11.27
N GLY A 69 12.17 8.73 11.35
CA GLY A 69 11.34 8.03 12.31
C GLY A 69 9.87 7.89 11.89
N LYS A 70 9.54 8.18 10.64
CA LYS A 70 8.26 7.86 9.99
C LYS A 70 8.51 6.86 8.88
N ASP A 71 7.54 6.01 8.63
CA ASP A 71 7.64 5.05 7.55
C ASP A 71 7.16 5.66 6.21
N GLU A 72 7.88 5.36 5.12
CA GLU A 72 7.46 5.67 3.77
C GLU A 72 6.64 4.54 3.14
N ILE A 73 5.68 4.90 2.28
CA ILE A 73 4.95 3.94 1.44
C ILE A 73 5.81 3.53 0.24
N ILE A 74 6.01 2.22 0.09
CA ILE A 74 6.52 1.60 -1.12
C ILE A 74 5.36 0.91 -1.85
N ALA A 75 5.10 1.31 -3.09
CA ALA A 75 4.07 0.76 -3.95
C ALA A 75 4.68 0.14 -5.21
N PHE A 76 4.26 -1.06 -5.58
CA PHE A 76 4.79 -1.77 -6.75
C PHE A 76 3.72 -2.65 -7.40
N THR A 77 3.93 -2.98 -8.69
CA THR A 77 3.14 -3.98 -9.41
C THR A 77 3.86 -5.32 -9.42
N ARG A 78 3.09 -6.40 -9.51
CA ARG A 78 3.66 -7.73 -9.80
C ARG A 78 3.72 -7.92 -11.31
N ASP A 79 4.81 -7.46 -11.90
CA ASP A 79 5.38 -8.18 -13.03
C ASP A 79 6.37 -9.19 -12.44
N VAL A 80 6.29 -10.45 -12.89
CA VAL A 80 7.17 -11.50 -12.37
C VAL A 80 8.62 -11.10 -12.61
N PHE A 81 9.33 -10.70 -11.55
CA PHE A 81 10.78 -10.63 -11.57
C PHE A 81 11.33 -11.88 -10.87
N THR A 82 11.65 -12.90 -11.67
CA THR A 82 12.46 -14.03 -11.21
C THR A 82 13.91 -13.57 -11.12
N LEU A 83 14.43 -13.41 -9.90
CA LEU A 83 15.87 -13.36 -9.67
C LEU A 83 16.38 -14.80 -9.54
N SER A 84 16.92 -15.37 -10.61
CA SER A 84 17.77 -16.56 -10.49
C SER A 84 19.20 -16.08 -10.23
N ASN A 85 19.76 -16.44 -9.07
CA ASN A 85 21.20 -16.38 -8.87
C ASN A 85 21.86 -17.44 -9.76
N PHE A 86 22.90 -17.07 -10.50
CA PHE A 86 23.88 -18.02 -11.02
C PHE A 86 24.97 -18.27 -9.97
#